data_AF-A0AAW0ZDH4-F1
#
_entry.id   AF-A0AAW0ZDH4-F1
#
_cell.length_a   1.000
_cell.length_b   1.000
_cell.length_c   1.000
_cell.angle_alpha   90.00
_cell.angle_beta   90.00
_cell.angle_gamma   90.00
#
_symmetry.space_group_name_H-M   'P 1'
#
loop_
_entity.id
_entity.type
_entity.pdbx_description
1 polymer ?
#
loop_
_entity_poly.entity_id
_entity_poly.type
_entity_poly.pdbx_seq_one_letter_code
_entity_poly.pdbx_strand_id
1 'polypeptide(L)'
;MKTLAVIFIFCLVGVLALTEEQKVKLLAHKTACIAETGVDQKLIEDAEKGIIADDDKLSCFSFCMLKKIGAMTDDGTINAELVRQKLSHGGIAVEMIDNILNNCVDMVGSTPCKKAGNIIKYLTNNGLNLLN
;
A
#
# COMPACT_ATOMS: atom_id res chain seq x y z
N MET A 1 40.45 -8.82 16.36
CA MET A 1 40.24 -7.36 16.54
C MET A 1 40.09 -6.77 15.14
N LYS A 2 38.97 -6.26 14.68
CA LYS A 2 37.78 -5.72 15.34
C LYS A 2 36.70 -5.63 14.22
N THR A 3 35.50 -6.20 14.46
CA THR A 3 34.16 -5.62 14.14
C THR A 3 33.87 -5.19 12.69
N LEU A 4 32.83 -5.64 11.95
CA LEU A 4 31.54 -6.26 12.26
C LEU A 4 31.03 -7.01 11.02
N ALA A 5 30.74 -8.30 11.18
CA ALA A 5 29.64 -8.95 10.48
C ALA A 5 28.43 -8.82 11.41
N VAL A 6 27.63 -7.76 11.28
CA VAL A 6 26.36 -7.64 12.02
C VAL A 6 25.37 -6.88 11.15
N ILE A 7 24.53 -7.68 10.49
CA ILE A 7 23.10 -7.47 10.31
C ILE A 7 22.71 -6.13 9.68
N PHE A 8 22.22 -6.19 8.44
CA PHE A 8 21.33 -5.19 7.84
C PHE A 8 19.97 -5.25 8.59
N ILE A 9 20.01 -4.99 9.90
CA ILE A 9 18.89 -4.61 10.75
C ILE A 9 18.65 -3.17 10.33
N PHE A 10 18.05 -3.00 9.15
CA PHE A 10 17.20 -1.86 8.93
C PHE A 10 15.91 -2.13 9.72
N CYS A 11 16.05 -2.17 11.05
CA CYS A 11 14.96 -1.82 11.96
C CYS A 11 14.77 -0.30 11.87
N LEU A 12 14.55 0.22 10.66
CA LEU A 12 13.58 1.28 10.53
C LEU A 12 12.23 0.62 10.77
N VAL A 13 11.96 0.29 12.03
CA VAL A 13 10.62 0.44 12.56
C VAL A 13 10.37 1.95 12.63
N GLY A 14 10.42 2.61 11.48
CA GLY A 14 9.76 3.88 11.28
C GLY A 14 8.30 3.53 11.37
N VAL A 15 7.78 3.49 12.60
CA VAL A 15 6.35 3.44 12.82
C VAL A 15 5.82 4.65 12.08
N LEU A 16 5.20 4.41 10.93
CA LEU A 16 4.34 5.35 10.24
C LEU A 16 3.23 5.71 11.23
N ALA A 17 3.51 6.64 12.14
CA ALA A 17 2.53 7.09 13.11
C ALA A 17 1.58 8.03 12.38
N LEU A 18 0.56 7.46 11.74
CA LEU A 18 -0.57 8.22 11.23
C LEU A 18 -1.16 9.06 12.37
N THR A 19 -1.55 10.30 12.06
CA THR A 19 -2.31 11.10 13.02
C THR A 19 -3.67 10.43 13.30
N GLU A 20 -4.26 10.72 14.46
CA GLU A 20 -5.58 10.18 14.79
C GLU A 20 -6.64 10.54 13.73
N GLU A 21 -6.56 11.74 13.16
CA GLU A 21 -7.42 12.14 12.05
C GLU A 21 -7.21 11.28 10.79
N GLN A 22 -5.96 10.97 10.44
CA GLN A 22 -5.64 10.10 9.30
C GLN A 22 -6.15 8.68 9.52
N LYS A 23 -6.01 8.14 10.74
CA LYS A 23 -6.54 6.82 11.12
C LYS A 23 -8.06 6.78 10.99
N VAL A 24 -8.77 7.79 11.49
CA VAL A 24 -10.24 7.88 11.37
C VAL A 24 -10.67 7.91 9.91
N LYS A 25 -10.01 8.71 9.06
CA LYS A 25 -10.28 8.75 7.62
C LYS A 25 -9.99 7.41 6.94
N LEU A 26 -8.87 6.76 7.28
CA LEU A 26 -8.50 5.46 6.72
C LEU A 26 -9.52 4.38 7.09
N LEU A 27 -9.99 4.35 8.34
CA LEU A 27 -11.04 3.45 8.80
C LEU A 27 -12.37 3.70 8.07
N ALA A 28 -12.74 4.96 7.86
CA ALA A 28 -13.94 5.30 7.09
C ALA A 28 -13.83 4.83 5.64
N HIS A 29 -12.67 4.99 5.01
CA HIS A 29 -12.40 4.48 3.66
C HIS A 29 -12.43 2.96 3.60
N LYS A 30 -11.82 2.27 4.58
CA LYS A 30 -11.83 0.80 4.70
C LYS A 30 -13.26 0.28 4.76
N THR A 31 -14.09 0.83 5.65
CA THR A 31 -15.51 0.45 5.79
C THR A 31 -16.28 0.66 4.48
N ALA A 32 -16.10 1.81 3.83
CA ALA A 32 -16.75 2.08 2.56
C ALA A 32 -16.30 1.11 1.45
N CYS A 33 -15.01 0.78 1.38
CA CYS A 33 -14.48 -0.14 0.39
C CYS A 33 -14.91 -1.60 0.63
N ILE A 34 -15.06 -2.03 1.88
CA ILE A 34 -15.65 -3.33 2.21
C ILE A 34 -17.09 -3.41 1.68
N ALA A 35 -17.88 -2.36 1.93
CA ALA A 35 -19.27 -2.31 1.46
C ALA A 35 -19.36 -2.25 -0.08
N GLU A 36 -18.45 -1.54 -0.75
CA GLU A 36 -18.42 -1.39 -2.20
C GLU A 36 -18.01 -2.69 -2.91
N THR A 37 -17.02 -3.41 -2.38
CA THR A 37 -16.44 -4.58 -3.08
C THR A 37 -16.99 -5.92 -2.59
N GLY A 38 -17.57 -5.96 -1.39
CA GLY A 38 -18.02 -7.19 -0.75
C GLY A 38 -16.89 -8.20 -0.50
N VAL A 39 -15.66 -7.70 -0.32
CA VAL A 39 -14.48 -8.49 0.05
C VAL A 39 -14.68 -9.14 1.42
N ASP A 40 -14.18 -10.36 1.58
CA ASP A 40 -14.19 -11.04 2.88
C ASP A 40 -13.24 -10.31 3.85
N GLN A 41 -13.74 -9.99 5.04
CA GLN A 41 -12.96 -9.34 6.09
C GLN A 41 -11.69 -10.13 6.44
N LYS A 42 -11.74 -11.46 6.41
CA LYS A 42 -10.57 -12.31 6.68
C LYS A 42 -9.45 -12.08 5.67
N LEU A 43 -9.79 -11.87 4.39
CA LEU A 43 -8.79 -11.59 3.36
C LEU A 43 -8.10 -10.24 3.60
N ILE A 44 -8.83 -9.26 4.17
CA ILE A 44 -8.22 -8.00 4.57
C ILE A 44 -7.32 -8.22 5.78
N GLU A 45 -7.78 -8.89 6.83
CA GLU A 45 -6.98 -9.15 8.04
C GLU A 45 -5.70 -9.95 7.74
N ASP A 46 -5.75 -10.89 6.80
CA ASP A 46 -4.59 -11.63 6.33
C ASP A 46 -3.66 -10.71 5.52
N ALA A 47 -4.20 -9.83 4.69
CA ALA A 47 -3.43 -8.85 3.94
C ALA A 47 -2.72 -7.82 4.84
N GLU A 48 -3.35 -7.39 5.92
CA GLU A 48 -2.77 -6.54 6.97
C GLU A 48 -1.60 -7.24 7.68
N LYS A 49 -1.58 -8.58 7.71
CA LYS A 49 -0.45 -9.38 8.21
C LYS A 49 0.58 -9.71 7.12
N GLY A 50 0.41 -9.17 5.92
CA GLY A 50 1.30 -9.38 4.77
C GLY A 50 0.99 -10.62 3.93
N ILE A 51 -0.15 -11.29 4.16
CA ILE A 51 -0.58 -12.47 3.42
C ILE A 51 -1.59 -12.04 2.36
N ILE A 52 -1.13 -11.81 1.13
CA ILE A 52 -1.99 -11.34 0.02
C ILE A 52 -2.50 -12.52 -0.81
N ALA A 53 -3.79 -12.82 -0.69
CA ALA A 53 -4.48 -13.78 -1.55
C ALA A 53 -4.65 -13.24 -2.99
N ASP A 54 -4.62 -14.12 -3.98
CA ASP A 54 -5.06 -13.78 -5.33
C ASP A 54 -6.59 -13.86 -5.40
N ASP A 55 -7.24 -12.76 -5.04
CA ASP A 55 -8.70 -12.62 -5.03
C ASP A 55 -9.11 -11.33 -5.74
N ASP A 56 -10.17 -11.41 -6.56
CA ASP A 56 -10.65 -10.29 -7.37
C ASP A 56 -11.27 -9.19 -6.50
N LYS A 57 -11.98 -9.55 -5.43
CA LYS A 57 -12.59 -8.58 -4.53
C LYS A 57 -11.55 -7.90 -3.65
N LEU A 58 -10.52 -8.63 -3.22
CA LEU A 58 -9.37 -8.06 -2.53
C LEU A 58 -8.62 -7.08 -3.44
N SER A 59 -8.43 -7.44 -4.72
CA SER A 59 -7.83 -6.54 -5.72
C SER A 59 -8.66 -5.27 -5.91
N CYS A 60 -9.99 -5.40 -6.01
CA CYS A 60 -10.88 -4.23 -6.10
C CYS A 60 -10.94 -3.43 -4.80
N PHE A 61 -10.80 -4.06 -3.64
CA PHE A 61 -10.67 -3.36 -2.35
C PHE A 61 -9.40 -2.50 -2.34
N SER A 62 -8.26 -3.02 -2.81
CA SER A 62 -7.03 -2.23 -2.97
C SER A 62 -7.24 -1.04 -3.90
N PHE A 63 -7.93 -1.24 -5.03
CA PHE A 63 -8.24 -0.16 -5.97
C PHE A 63 -9.11 0.94 -5.33
N CYS A 64 -10.16 0.54 -4.63
CA CYS A 64 -11.04 1.45 -3.91
C CYS A 64 -10.27 2.27 -2.85
N MET A 65 -9.41 1.63 -2.07
CA MET A 65 -8.59 2.30 -1.04
C MET A 65 -7.64 3.32 -1.68
N LEU A 66 -6.89 2.90 -2.71
CA LEU A 66 -5.94 3.76 -3.41
C LEU A 66 -6.63 4.97 -4.07
N LYS A 67 -7.85 4.80 -4.59
CA LYS A 67 -8.67 5.91 -5.08
C LYS A 67 -9.09 6.87 -4.00
N LYS A 68 -9.66 6.38 -2.89
CA LYS A 68 -10.18 7.24 -1.81
C LYS A 68 -9.07 8.04 -1.13
N ILE A 69 -7.86 7.49 -1.04
CA ILE A 69 -6.71 8.25 -0.54
C ILE A 69 -6.09 9.16 -1.61
N GLY A 70 -6.48 9.06 -2.89
CA GLY A 70 -6.00 9.87 -4.00
C GLY A 70 -4.68 9.38 -4.63
N ALA A 71 -4.23 8.18 -4.30
CA ALA A 71 -3.02 7.59 -4.89
C ALA A 71 -3.23 7.12 -6.34
N MET A 72 -4.49 6.93 -6.74
CA MET A 72 -4.85 6.46 -8.08
C MET A 72 -6.16 7.10 -8.53
N THR A 73 -6.29 7.33 -9.83
CA THR A 73 -7.49 7.86 -10.49
C THR A 73 -8.51 6.76 -10.82
N ASP A 74 -9.70 7.15 -11.27
CA ASP A 74 -10.80 6.23 -11.60
C ASP A 74 -10.49 5.22 -12.72
N ASP A 75 -9.52 5.53 -13.58
CA ASP A 75 -9.06 4.69 -14.69
C ASP A 75 -7.88 3.77 -14.30
N GLY A 76 -7.37 3.85 -13.07
CA GLY A 76 -6.21 3.06 -12.63
C GLY A 76 -4.85 3.72 -12.87
N THR A 77 -4.81 5.01 -13.23
CA THR A 77 -3.55 5.76 -13.34
C THR A 77 -3.06 6.19 -11.96
N ILE A 78 -1.78 5.96 -11.67
CA ILE A 78 -1.18 6.38 -10.38
C ILE A 78 -0.99 7.89 -10.37
N ASN A 79 -1.43 8.55 -9.31
CA ASN A 79 -1.10 9.95 -9.06
C ASN A 79 0.27 10.04 -8.36
N ALA A 80 1.34 10.03 -9.17
CA ALA A 80 2.71 9.99 -8.68
C ALA A 80 3.07 11.15 -7.74
N GLU A 81 2.51 12.34 -7.97
CA GLU A 81 2.69 13.52 -7.13
C GLU A 81 2.10 13.29 -5.73
N LEU A 82 0.84 12.87 -5.65
CA LEU A 82 0.18 12.59 -4.36
C LEU A 82 0.80 11.40 -3.64
N VAL A 83 1.23 10.36 -4.36
CA VAL A 83 1.95 9.23 -3.78
C VAL A 83 3.27 9.69 -3.17
N ARG A 84 4.08 10.44 -3.92
CA ARG A 84 5.34 11.02 -3.40
C ARG A 84 5.07 11.85 -2.16
N GLN A 85 4.11 12.76 -2.23
CA GLN A 85 3.72 13.60 -1.10
C GLN A 85 3.39 12.75 0.13
N LYS A 86 2.49 11.78 0.02
CA LYS A 86 2.06 10.96 1.17
C LYS A 86 3.18 10.13 1.77
N LEU A 87 3.99 9.48 0.95
CA LEU A 87 5.10 8.66 1.43
C LEU A 87 6.19 9.53 2.09
N SER A 88 6.48 10.72 1.56
CA SER A 88 7.39 11.67 2.19
C SER A 88 6.87 12.17 3.53
N HIS A 89 5.57 12.49 3.65
CA HIS A 89 4.96 12.85 4.93
C HIS A 89 4.96 11.67 5.93
N GLY A 90 4.91 10.44 5.44
CA GLY A 90 5.06 9.22 6.23
C GLY A 90 6.48 8.90 6.68
N GLY A 91 7.48 9.72 6.30
CA GLY A 91 8.87 9.51 6.68
C GLY A 91 9.62 8.46 5.85
N ILE A 92 9.09 8.08 4.68
CA ILE A 92 9.77 7.16 3.76
C ILE A 92 10.91 7.90 3.06
N ALA A 93 12.09 7.26 2.98
CA ALA A 93 13.26 7.81 2.30
C ALA A 93 12.98 8.07 0.81
N VAL A 94 13.47 9.19 0.27
CA VAL A 94 13.23 9.60 -1.13
C VAL A 94 13.63 8.51 -2.12
N GLU A 95 14.77 7.84 -1.90
CA GLU A 95 15.23 6.74 -2.75
C GLU A 95 14.24 5.57 -2.79
N MET A 96 13.60 5.26 -1.65
CA MET A 96 12.58 4.22 -1.57
C MET A 96 11.29 4.65 -2.27
N ILE A 97 10.92 5.93 -2.17
CA ILE A 97 9.76 6.50 -2.89
C ILE A 97 9.98 6.42 -4.40
N ASP A 98 11.16 6.80 -4.88
CA ASP A 98 11.51 6.74 -6.31
C ASP A 98 11.48 5.29 -6.81
N ASN A 99 12.01 4.35 -6.02
CA ASN A 99 11.93 2.93 -6.33
C ASN A 99 10.47 2.44 -6.44
N ILE A 100 9.61 2.81 -5.49
CA ILE A 100 8.18 2.47 -5.53
C ILE A 100 7.51 3.03 -6.78
N LEU A 101 7.70 4.32 -7.07
CA LEU A 101 7.08 4.95 -8.23
C LEU A 101 7.54 4.31 -9.55
N ASN A 102 8.84 4.06 -9.70
CA ASN A 102 9.40 3.44 -10.90
C ASN A 102 8.88 2.01 -11.14
N ASN A 103 8.60 1.25 -10.08
CA ASN A 103 8.12 -0.13 -10.22
C ASN A 103 6.59 -0.26 -10.26
N CYS A 104 5.85 0.72 -9.74
CA CYS A 104 4.39 0.65 -9.64
C CYS A 104 3.66 1.39 -10.76
N VAL A 105 4.20 2.49 -11.30
CA VAL A 105 3.51 3.32 -12.32
C VAL A 105 3.21 2.51 -13.59
N ASP A 106 4.21 1.77 -14.07
CA ASP A 106 4.12 0.94 -15.27
C ASP A 106 3.53 -0.45 -15.01
N MET A 107 3.15 -0.74 -13.76
CA MET A 107 2.55 -2.02 -13.43
C MET A 107 1.20 -2.15 -14.15
N VAL A 108 0.99 -3.30 -14.78
CA VAL A 108 -0.22 -3.59 -15.54
C VAL A 108 -1.13 -4.55 -14.77
N GLY A 109 -2.42 -4.48 -15.10
CA GLY A 109 -3.43 -5.46 -14.72
C GLY A 109 -4.51 -5.47 -15.78
N SER A 110 -5.21 -6.60 -15.94
CA SER A 110 -6.31 -6.73 -16.91
C SER A 110 -7.46 -5.74 -16.63
N THR A 111 -7.54 -5.25 -15.39
CA THR A 111 -8.46 -4.22 -14.93
C THR A 111 -7.74 -3.26 -13.96
N PRO A 112 -8.30 -2.06 -13.70
CA PRO A 112 -7.78 -1.18 -12.64
C PRO A 112 -7.72 -1.88 -11.27
N CYS A 113 -8.68 -2.75 -10.95
CA CYS A 113 -8.63 -3.59 -9.76
C CYS A 113 -7.38 -4.49 -9.75
N LYS A 114 -7.12 -5.23 -10.82
CA LYS A 114 -5.97 -6.12 -10.90
C LYS A 114 -4.65 -5.37 -10.85
N LYS A 115 -4.56 -4.19 -11.47
CA LYS A 115 -3.39 -3.31 -11.35
C LYS A 115 -3.15 -2.95 -9.88
N ALA A 116 -4.18 -2.51 -9.16
CA ALA A 116 -4.10 -2.18 -7.74
C ALA A 116 -3.67 -3.37 -6.87
N GLY A 117 -4.27 -4.54 -7.08
CA GLY A 117 -3.92 -5.77 -6.37
C GLY A 117 -2.47 -6.17 -6.59
N ASN A 118 -1.98 -6.07 -7.83
CA ASN A 118 -0.58 -6.34 -8.16
C ASN A 118 0.37 -5.38 -7.44
N ILE A 119 0.01 -4.08 -7.37
CA ILE A 119 0.80 -3.07 -6.66
C ILE A 119 0.90 -3.42 -5.18
N ILE A 120 -0.22 -3.68 -4.51
CA ILE A 120 -0.22 -4.03 -3.08
C ILE A 120 0.59 -5.30 -2.83
N LYS A 121 0.42 -6.33 -3.66
CA LYS A 121 1.20 -7.57 -3.55
C LYS A 121 2.70 -7.33 -3.69
N TYR A 122 3.11 -6.53 -4.67
CA TYR A 122 4.52 -6.17 -4.86
C TYR A 122 5.08 -5.41 -3.65
N LEU A 123 4.37 -4.40 -3.15
CA LEU A 123 4.82 -3.60 -2.02
C LEU A 123 4.97 -4.44 -0.76
N THR A 124 3.97 -5.27 -0.45
CA THR A 124 4.03 -6.19 0.69
C THR A 124 5.20 -7.16 0.60
N ASN A 125 5.47 -7.73 -0.59
CA ASN A 125 6.60 -8.64 -0.80
C ASN A 125 7.97 -7.94 -0.69
N ASN A 126 8.02 -6.61 -0.85
CA ASN A 126 9.22 -5.80 -0.70
C ASN A 126 9.29 -5.08 0.67
N GLY A 127 8.52 -5.56 1.66
CA GLY A 127 8.57 -5.09 3.04
C GLY A 127 7.80 -3.80 3.31
N LEU A 128 6.99 -3.33 2.36
CA LEU A 128 6.12 -2.17 2.53
C LEU A 128 4.65 -2.61 2.61
N ASN A 129 4.19 -2.90 3.83
CA ASN A 129 2.79 -3.23 4.05
C ASN A 129 1.97 -1.95 4.28
N LEU A 130 1.23 -1.53 3.26
CA LEU A 130 0.38 -0.33 3.29
C LEU A 130 -0.97 -0.53 4.00
N LEU A 131 -1.29 -1.77 4.40
CA LEU A 131 -2.57 -2.11 5.00
C LEU A 131 -2.50 -2.25 6.53
N ASN A 132 -1.29 -2.39 7.09
CA ASN A 132 -1.05 -2.48 8.53
C ASN A 132 -1.11 -1.12 9.25
#